data_AF-A0A495J3A2-F1
#
_entry.id   AF-A0A495J3A2-F1
#
_cell.length_a   1.000
_cell.length_b   1.000
_cell.length_c   1.000
_cell.angle_alpha   90.00
_cell.angle_beta   90.00
_cell.angle_gamma   90.00
#
_symmetry.space_group_name_H-M   'P 1'
#
loop_
_entity.id
_entity.type
_entity.pdbx_description
1 polymer ?
#
loop_
_entity_poly.entity_id
_entity_poly.type
_entity_poly.pdbx_seq_one_letter_code
_entity_poly.pdbx_strand_id
1 'polypeptide(L)'
;METLQESTLNIIREKCSPDWVLGIFNGHVIVNLPNSGEEPRLAYKKAKKEITGCIKEYLPERNIDILIEVRSGSLNCSFKLALTL
;
A
#
# COMPACT_ATOMS: atom_id res chain seq x y z
N MET A 1 5.78 -9.04 -19.05
CA MET A 1 6.71 -8.20 -18.26
C MET A 1 5.87 -7.62 -17.14
N GLU A 2 6.18 -7.92 -15.88
CA GLU A 2 5.41 -7.43 -14.72
C GLU A 2 5.66 -5.92 -14.54
N THR A 3 4.59 -5.15 -14.36
CA THR A 3 4.66 -3.72 -14.06
C THR A 3 5.12 -3.49 -12.63
N LEU A 4 5.68 -2.31 -12.36
CA LEU A 4 6.12 -1.94 -11.01
C LEU A 4 4.95 -1.96 -9.99
N GLN A 5 3.75 -1.62 -10.44
CA GLN A 5 2.51 -1.69 -9.66
C GLN A 5 2.11 -3.13 -9.34
N GLU A 6 2.21 -4.04 -10.30
CA GLU A 6 1.95 -5.47 -10.08
C GLU A 6 2.94 -6.08 -9.08
N SER A 7 4.24 -5.80 -9.23
CA SER A 7 5.24 -6.28 -8.25
C SER A 7 4.97 -5.74 -6.84
N THR A 8 4.56 -4.47 -6.74
CA THR A 8 4.24 -3.83 -5.45
C THR A 8 2.98 -4.41 -4.83
N LEU A 9 1.94 -4.62 -5.64
CA LEU A 9 0.71 -5.25 -5.19
C LEU A 9 0.97 -6.68 -4.70
N ASN A 10 1.77 -7.46 -5.42
CA ASN A 10 2.12 -8.82 -5.04
C ASN A 10 2.92 -8.85 -3.74
N ILE A 11 3.87 -7.93 -3.54
CA ILE A 11 4.57 -7.81 -2.26
C ILE A 11 3.63 -7.43 -1.12
N ILE A 12 2.69 -6.50 -1.35
CA ILE A 12 1.71 -6.15 -0.31
C ILE A 12 0.88 -7.38 0.08
N ARG A 13 0.42 -8.14 -0.91
CA ARG A 13 -0.37 -9.36 -0.72
C ARG A 13 0.39 -10.43 0.05
N GLU A 14 1.63 -10.69 -0.35
CA GLU A 14 2.39 -11.85 0.14
C GLU A 14 3.16 -11.57 1.43
N LYS A 15 3.56 -10.31 1.65
CA LYS A 15 4.53 -9.95 2.69
C LYS A 15 4.00 -8.96 3.72
N CYS A 16 3.03 -8.12 3.39
CA CYS A 16 2.57 -7.08 4.31
C CYS A 16 1.28 -7.47 5.04
N SER A 17 0.22 -7.79 4.30
CA SER A 17 -1.05 -8.19 4.92
C SER A 17 -1.94 -8.98 3.95
N PRO A 18 -2.25 -10.26 4.25
CA PRO A 18 -3.11 -11.08 3.40
C PRO A 18 -4.59 -10.68 3.47
N ASP A 19 -5.00 -9.96 4.51
CA ASP A 19 -6.41 -9.64 4.79
C ASP A 19 -6.90 -8.38 4.07
N TRP A 20 -6.04 -7.68 3.35
CA TRP A 20 -6.39 -6.49 2.59
C TRP A 20 -6.88 -6.84 1.18
N VAL A 21 -7.91 -6.13 0.73
CA VAL A 21 -8.37 -6.26 -0.66
C VAL A 21 -7.57 -5.28 -1.52
N LEU A 22 -6.71 -5.82 -2.37
CA LEU A 22 -5.77 -5.07 -3.19
C LEU A 22 -6.22 -4.97 -4.65
N GLY A 23 -5.92 -3.86 -5.30
CA GLY A 23 -6.18 -3.67 -6.72
C GLY A 23 -5.24 -2.66 -7.37
N ILE A 24 -5.27 -2.58 -8.69
CA ILE A 24 -4.59 -1.54 -9.47
C ILE A 24 -5.66 -0.77 -10.24
N PHE A 25 -5.60 0.55 -10.20
CA PHE A 25 -6.49 1.41 -10.96
C PHE A 25 -5.73 2.65 -11.40
N ASN A 26 -5.88 3.09 -12.65
CA ASN A 26 -5.22 4.28 -13.20
C ASN A 26 -3.74 4.44 -12.80
N GLY A 27 -2.97 3.34 -12.83
CA GLY A 27 -1.52 3.35 -12.56
C GLY A 27 -1.11 3.46 -11.09
N HIS A 28 -2.03 3.32 -10.13
CA HIS A 28 -1.72 3.30 -8.70
C HIS A 28 -2.29 2.06 -8.02
N VAL A 29 -1.72 1.70 -6.86
CA VAL A 29 -2.16 0.55 -6.07
C VAL A 29 -3.22 1.00 -5.08
N ILE A 30 -4.35 0.30 -5.04
CA ILE A 30 -5.43 0.50 -4.07
C ILE A 30 -5.33 -0.58 -2.99
N VAL A 31 -5.39 -0.16 -1.74
CA VAL A 31 -5.42 -1.01 -0.55
C VAL A 31 -6.71 -0.73 0.21
N ASN A 32 -7.66 -1.67 0.19
CA ASN A 32 -8.88 -1.57 0.98
C ASN A 32 -8.66 -2.32 2.30
N LEU A 33 -8.74 -1.59 3.40
CA LEU A 33 -8.62 -2.16 4.75
C LEU A 33 -9.95 -2.79 5.16
N PRO A 34 -9.92 -3.93 5.88
CA PRO A 34 -11.12 -4.49 6.48
C PRO A 34 -11.71 -3.52 7.50
N ASN A 35 -13.03 -3.56 7.68
CA ASN A 35 -13.70 -2.75 8.69
C ASN A 35 -13.41 -3.33 10.08
N SER A 36 -12.46 -2.73 10.79
CA SER A 36 -12.04 -3.16 12.13
C SER A 36 -12.73 -2.39 13.27
N GLY A 37 -13.61 -1.43 12.96
CA GLY A 37 -14.14 -0.48 13.95
C GLY A 37 -13.11 0.53 14.49
N GLU A 38 -11.87 0.48 13.99
CA GLU A 38 -10.83 1.46 14.31
C GLU A 38 -11.13 2.83 13.67
N GLU A 39 -10.68 3.90 14.31
CA GLU A 39 -10.76 5.25 13.74
C GLU A 39 -10.01 5.30 12.39
N PRO A 40 -10.64 5.76 11.29
CA PRO A 40 -10.07 5.63 9.94
C PRO A 40 -8.70 6.26 9.75
N ARG A 41 -8.38 7.38 10.43
CA ARG A 41 -7.04 8.00 10.31
C ARG A 41 -5.97 7.17 11.02
N LEU A 42 -6.27 6.53 12.13
CA LEU A 42 -5.37 5.58 12.79
C LEU A 42 -5.12 4.36 11.90
N ALA A 43 -6.17 3.78 11.32
CA ALA A 43 -6.06 2.65 10.39
C ALA A 43 -5.20 3.02 9.17
N TYR A 44 -5.42 4.20 8.58
CA TYR A 44 -4.58 4.73 7.50
C TYR A 44 -3.10 4.86 7.90
N LYS A 45 -2.81 5.45 9.07
CA LYS A 45 -1.42 5.63 9.53
C LYS A 45 -0.70 4.30 9.75
N LYS A 46 -1.39 3.31 10.31
CA LYS A 46 -0.86 1.95 10.50
C LYS A 46 -0.56 1.29 9.16
N ALA A 47 -1.53 1.26 8.26
CA ALA A 47 -1.36 0.67 6.92
C ALA A 47 -0.22 1.35 6.15
N LYS A 48 -0.15 2.69 6.16
CA LYS A 48 0.96 3.43 5.53
C LYS A 48 2.32 3.01 6.09
N LYS A 49 2.45 2.86 7.41
CA LYS A 49 3.70 2.45 8.07
C LYS A 49 4.08 1.01 7.68
N GLU A 50 3.13 0.09 7.72
CA GLU A 50 3.34 -1.31 7.31
C GLU A 50 3.74 -1.43 5.85
N ILE A 51 2.98 -0.82 4.94
CA ILE A 51 3.28 -0.84 3.49
C ILE A 51 4.67 -0.25 3.24
N THR A 52 4.99 0.88 3.84
CA THR A 52 6.30 1.52 3.65
C THR A 52 7.44 0.63 4.16
N GLY A 53 7.30 0.02 5.34
CA GLY A 53 8.32 -0.87 5.90
C GLY A 53 8.52 -2.13 5.07
N CYS A 54 7.41 -2.78 4.72
CA CYS A 54 7.41 -4.00 3.93
C CYS A 54 7.98 -3.79 2.51
N ILE A 55 7.62 -2.70 1.82
CA ILE A 55 8.20 -2.39 0.51
C ILE A 55 9.69 -2.07 0.62
N LYS A 56 10.14 -1.38 1.68
CA LYS A 56 11.58 -1.16 1.90
C LYS A 56 12.35 -2.46 2.09
N GLU A 57 11.76 -3.46 2.75
CA GLU A 57 12.38 -4.74 3.02
C GLU A 57 12.45 -5.64 1.77
N TYR A 58 11.36 -5.72 1.01
CA TYR A 58 11.23 -6.68 -0.10
C TYR A 58 11.42 -6.07 -1.50
N LEU A 59 11.54 -4.75 -1.61
CA LEU A 59 11.71 -4.01 -2.85
C LEU A 59 12.76 -2.86 -2.74
N PRO A 60 13.97 -3.10 -2.17
CA PRO A 60 14.91 -2.04 -1.81
C PRO A 60 15.54 -1.29 -2.99
N GLU A 61 15.61 -1.90 -4.18
CA GLU A 61 16.46 -1.42 -5.29
C GLU A 61 15.76 -0.50 -6.30
N ARG A 62 14.48 -0.18 -6.12
CA ARG A 62 13.73 0.58 -7.13
C ARG A 62 13.54 2.04 -6.72
N ASN A 63 13.71 2.93 -7.70
CA ASN A 63 13.17 4.29 -7.66
C ASN A 63 11.64 4.18 -7.77
N ILE A 64 11.00 3.82 -6.66
CA ILE A 64 9.58 3.55 -6.60
C ILE A 64 8.86 4.89 -6.51
N ASP A 65 8.42 5.45 -7.65
CA ASP A 65 7.35 6.47 -7.67
C ASP A 65 6.02 5.74 -7.89
N ILE A 66 5.51 5.13 -6.83
CA ILE A 66 4.19 4.49 -6.85
C ILE A 66 3.28 5.25 -5.91
N LEU A 67 2.14 5.66 -6.46
CA LEU A 67 1.02 6.14 -5.67
C LEU A 67 0.30 4.93 -5.06
N ILE A 68 0.06 5.00 -3.76
CA ILE A 68 -0.76 4.04 -3.03
C ILE A 68 -1.95 4.79 -2.44
N GLU A 69 -3.15 4.30 -2.73
CA GLU A 69 -4.40 4.76 -2.14
C GLU A 69 -4.87 3.77 -1.09
N VAL A 70 -5.06 4.23 0.14
CA VAL A 70 -5.59 3.41 1.24
C VAL A 70 -7.02 3.85 1.52
N ARG A 71 -7.92 2.88 1.50
CA ARG A 71 -9.35 3.06 1.77
C ARG A 71 -9.73 2.39 3.09
N SER A 72 -10.33 3.15 4.00
CA SER A 72 -10.77 2.68 5.31
C SER A 72 -12.09 3.35 5.68
N GLY A 73 -13.19 2.59 5.64
CA GLY A 73 -14.53 3.13 5.85
C GLY A 73 -14.84 4.26 4.85
N SER A 74 -15.09 5.47 5.35
CA SER A 74 -15.34 6.66 4.54
C SER A 74 -14.09 7.46 4.17
N LEU A 75 -12.90 7.05 4.63
CA LEU A 75 -11.64 7.75 4.39
C LEU A 75 -10.87 7.10 3.24
N ASN A 76 -10.58 7.88 2.21
CA ASN A 76 -9.64 7.52 1.14
C ASN A 76 -8.46 8.49 1.21
N CYS A 77 -7.27 7.96 1.47
CA CYS A 77 -6.05 8.75 1.58
C CYS A 77 -4.93 8.11 0.78
N SER A 78 -4.23 8.92 -0.01
CA SER A 78 -3.13 8.43 -0.84
C SER A 78 -1.78 8.92 -0.34
N PHE A 79 -0.73 8.15 -0.61
CA PHE A 79 0.65 8.57 -0.41
C PHE A 79 1.52 8.01 -1.51
N LYS A 80 2.59 8.73 -1.84
CA LYS A 80 3.65 8.21 -2.68
C LYS A 80 4.63 7.42 -1.83
N LEU A 81 4.94 6.20 -2.24
CA LEU A 81 6.23 5.63 -1.88
C LEU A 81 7.29 6.47 -2.60
N ALA A 82 8.28 6.93 -1.87
CA ALA A 82 9.44 7.62 -2.41
C ALA A 82 10.66 7.08 -1.65
N LEU A 83 11.82 7.03 -2.31
CA LEU A 83 13.08 6.78 -1.62
C LEU A 83 13.17 7.74 -0.44
N THR A 84 13.16 7.19 0.77
CA THR A 84 13.72 7.93 1.91
C THR A 84 15.22 7.82 1.69
N LEU A 85 15.80 8.85 1.06
CA LEU A 85 17.25 9.05 0.99
C LEU A 85 17.86 8.97 2.40
#